data_AF-A0A9E0KSN1-F1
#
_entry.id   AF-A0A9E0KSN1-F1
#
_cell.length_a   1.000
_cell.length_b   1.000
_cell.length_c   1.000
_cell.angle_alpha   90.00
_cell.angle_beta   90.00
_cell.angle_gamma   90.00
#
_symmetry.space_group_name_H-M   'P 1'
#
loop_
_entity.id
_entity.type
_entity.pdbx_description
1 polymer ?
#
loop_
_entity_poly.entity_id
_entity_poly.type
_entity_poly.pdbx_seq_one_letter_code
_entity_poly.pdbx_strand_id
1 'polypeptide(L)'
;MSDFQSFGLPDELLASIEAMGYVAPTEIQQQSIPLALAGRDILGSARTGTGKTGAFGIALVSQLIANPEATALILTPTRELAVQVNVVIRQLVKNLKKFYTVLLIGGDPMAKQFSELRRSPRIVVGTPGRINDHLRRGSLHLDQTHFLVLDEVDRMLDMGFGVQLDEIVEFLPESRQTFMFSATMTPKIEKIAQRYLNKPERITVGCTRSTAENIKQDIVHVKQPQKYGHLKDELSKREGSIIVFVNTKRMADELAERLEREGFETAALHGDLRQRQRDRVIRDFRAQKYRVLIATDVAARGLDIPHIEHVINYDLPQCPEDYIHRIGRTARAGASGSALCIISPTDMRLWKAIQQLLDPAKPVPDSPRYEGNRGGSSSGRKSYGRGNDRNDRRSSGGDRSRSRFSDDRRDDRSDRKRSAPSDRFESRDRPSFGDKPKRDRSDRPSFGDRPQRDRGDRPAFGDRPQRDRGDRPAFGDRPQR
;
A
#
# COMPACT_ATOMS: atom_id res chain seq x y z
N MET A 1 -0.52 13.39 35.26
CA MET A 1 -0.69 12.61 34.01
C MET A 1 -2.14 12.76 33.59
N SER A 2 -2.42 12.99 32.31
CA SER A 2 -3.78 12.97 31.79
C SER A 2 -4.20 11.52 31.55
N ASP A 3 -5.34 11.13 32.10
CA ASP A 3 -5.98 9.83 31.86
C ASP A 3 -7.09 9.99 30.80
N PHE A 4 -7.52 8.91 30.16
CA PHE A 4 -8.63 8.93 29.20
C PHE A 4 -9.93 9.47 29.79
N GLN A 5 -10.18 9.25 31.10
CA GLN A 5 -11.32 9.83 31.81
C GLN A 5 -11.31 11.38 31.78
N SER A 6 -10.13 12.01 31.76
CA SER A 6 -10.01 13.48 31.74
C SER A 6 -10.47 14.13 30.43
N PHE A 7 -10.73 13.36 29.38
CA PHE A 7 -11.23 13.86 28.10
C PHE A 7 -12.77 13.94 28.00
N GLY A 8 -13.52 13.50 29.03
CA GLY A 8 -14.99 13.54 29.02
C GLY A 8 -15.62 12.61 27.98
N LEU A 9 -15.03 11.43 27.77
CA LEU A 9 -15.52 10.42 26.83
C LEU A 9 -16.73 9.66 27.40
N PRO A 10 -17.67 9.16 26.56
CA PRO A 10 -18.77 8.32 27.01
C PRO A 10 -18.32 7.03 27.73
N ASP A 11 -19.07 6.60 28.75
CA ASP A 11 -18.73 5.44 29.58
C ASP A 11 -18.56 4.14 28.77
N GLU A 12 -19.38 3.90 27.76
CA GLU A 12 -19.27 2.70 26.92
C GLU A 12 -17.99 2.69 26.05
N LEU A 13 -17.49 3.89 25.71
CA LEU A 13 -16.24 4.08 25.00
C LEU A 13 -15.04 3.92 25.97
N LEU A 14 -15.12 4.48 27.18
CA LEU A 14 -14.12 4.26 28.23
C LEU A 14 -13.96 2.77 28.57
N ALA A 15 -15.06 2.05 28.77
CA ALA A 15 -15.04 0.59 28.98
C ALA A 15 -14.47 -0.19 27.78
N SER A 16 -14.59 0.35 26.56
CA SER A 16 -13.98 -0.25 25.36
C SER A 16 -12.46 0.02 25.30
N ILE A 17 -12.02 1.21 25.69
CA ILE A 17 -10.60 1.61 25.81
C ILE A 17 -9.88 0.78 26.88
N GLU A 18 -10.50 0.61 28.06
CA GLU A 18 -9.98 -0.24 29.14
C GLU A 18 -9.86 -1.70 28.70
N ALA A 19 -10.89 -2.26 28.04
CA ALA A 19 -10.86 -3.62 27.50
C ALA A 19 -9.84 -3.83 26.36
N MET A 20 -9.31 -2.76 25.77
CA MET A 20 -8.19 -2.79 24.81
C MET A 20 -6.82 -2.72 25.51
N GLY A 21 -6.76 -2.54 26.83
CA GLY A 21 -5.53 -2.40 27.60
C GLY A 21 -4.87 -1.03 27.47
N TYR A 22 -5.62 0.02 27.08
CA TYR A 22 -5.09 1.38 26.93
C TYR A 22 -5.06 2.08 28.30
N VAL A 23 -3.97 1.89 29.04
CA VAL A 23 -3.81 2.40 30.42
C VAL A 23 -3.58 3.92 30.48
N ALA A 24 -2.89 4.50 29.49
CA ALA A 24 -2.62 5.93 29.44
C ALA A 24 -2.58 6.41 27.98
N PRO A 25 -3.07 7.63 27.69
CA PRO A 25 -3.03 8.19 26.34
C PRO A 25 -1.58 8.51 25.92
N THR A 26 -1.23 8.15 24.69
CA THR A 26 0.06 8.53 24.08
C THR A 26 0.13 10.04 23.83
N GLU A 27 1.33 10.60 23.63
CA GLU A 27 1.51 12.05 23.41
C GLU A 27 0.63 12.61 22.28
N ILE A 28 0.52 11.89 21.15
CA ILE A 28 -0.37 12.30 20.04
C ILE A 28 -1.85 12.22 20.42
N GLN A 29 -2.26 11.27 21.28
CA GLN A 29 -3.62 11.16 21.78
C GLN A 29 -3.95 12.30 22.75
N GLN A 30 -3.04 12.60 23.69
CA GLN A 30 -3.18 13.71 24.66
C GLN A 30 -3.37 15.07 23.98
N GLN A 31 -2.60 15.34 22.92
CA GLN A 31 -2.69 16.61 22.21
C GLN A 31 -3.88 16.69 21.25
N SER A 32 -4.23 15.59 20.55
CA SER A 32 -5.24 15.64 19.48
C SER A 32 -6.67 15.33 19.93
N ILE A 33 -6.90 14.45 20.91
CA ILE A 33 -8.27 14.08 21.31
C ILE A 33 -9.06 15.29 21.81
N PRO A 34 -8.55 16.17 22.70
CA PRO A 34 -9.32 17.33 23.17
C PRO A 34 -9.67 18.32 22.04
N LEU A 35 -8.74 18.55 21.11
CA LEU A 35 -8.95 19.46 19.97
C LEU A 35 -9.95 18.88 18.95
N ALA A 36 -9.91 17.55 18.76
CA ALA A 36 -10.86 16.81 17.94
C ALA A 36 -12.28 16.80 18.55
N LEU A 37 -12.40 16.63 19.87
CA LEU A 37 -13.67 16.72 20.59
C LEU A 37 -14.26 18.15 20.54
N ALA A 38 -13.40 19.18 20.50
CA ALA A 38 -13.81 20.57 20.25
C ALA A 38 -14.18 20.88 18.78
N GLY A 39 -14.31 19.86 17.91
CA GLY A 39 -14.75 20.01 16.52
C GLY A 39 -13.72 20.62 15.57
N ARG A 40 -12.44 20.74 15.97
CA ARG A 40 -11.38 21.30 15.10
C ARG A 40 -10.82 20.25 14.15
N ASP A 41 -10.51 20.67 12.93
CA ASP A 41 -9.70 19.86 12.01
C ASP A 41 -8.30 19.62 12.57
N ILE A 42 -7.73 18.45 12.31
CA ILE A 42 -6.44 18.04 12.87
C ILE A 42 -5.45 17.75 11.75
N LEU A 43 -4.26 18.35 11.82
CA LEU A 43 -3.08 17.97 11.05
C LEU A 43 -2.04 17.34 11.98
N GLY A 44 -2.07 16.01 12.09
CA GLY A 44 -1.16 15.22 12.93
C GLY A 44 0.07 14.74 12.17
N SER A 45 1.25 15.20 12.57
CA SER A 45 2.55 14.67 12.15
C SER A 45 3.09 13.72 13.21
N ALA A 46 3.02 12.41 12.98
CA ALA A 46 3.54 11.40 13.90
C ALA A 46 3.86 10.08 13.19
N ARG A 47 4.90 9.37 13.65
CA ARG A 47 5.32 8.07 13.08
C ARG A 47 4.29 6.97 13.32
N THR A 48 4.34 5.91 12.50
CA THR A 48 3.61 4.66 12.76
C THR A 48 3.94 4.11 14.15
N GLY A 49 2.96 3.57 14.87
CA GLY A 49 3.15 3.03 16.23
C GLY A 49 3.04 4.04 17.37
N THR A 50 2.89 5.35 17.10
CA THR A 50 2.68 6.40 18.13
C THR A 50 1.27 6.46 18.72
N GLY A 51 0.34 5.61 18.28
CA GLY A 51 -1.05 5.60 18.75
C GLY A 51 -2.05 6.40 17.90
N LYS A 52 -1.66 6.89 16.70
CA LYS A 52 -2.51 7.65 15.76
C LYS A 52 -3.92 7.08 15.56
N THR A 53 -4.03 5.76 15.36
CA THR A 53 -5.34 5.09 15.16
C THR A 53 -6.25 5.19 16.38
N GLY A 54 -5.69 5.14 17.60
CA GLY A 54 -6.44 5.44 18.82
C GLY A 54 -6.80 6.93 18.91
N ALA A 55 -5.90 7.82 18.49
CA ALA A 55 -6.10 9.27 18.54
C ALA A 55 -7.31 9.73 17.72
N PHE A 56 -7.37 9.40 16.42
CA PHE A 56 -8.56 9.70 15.63
C PHE A 56 -9.73 8.78 15.99
N GLY A 57 -9.49 7.49 16.27
CA GLY A 57 -10.55 6.52 16.52
C GLY A 57 -11.40 6.84 17.74
N ILE A 58 -10.77 7.24 18.85
CA ILE A 58 -11.46 7.58 20.10
C ILE A 58 -12.29 8.87 19.92
N ALA A 59 -11.69 9.93 19.38
CA ALA A 59 -12.40 11.19 19.16
C ALA A 59 -13.56 11.03 18.15
N LEU A 60 -13.32 10.29 17.06
CA LEU A 60 -14.33 9.99 16.04
C LEU A 60 -15.52 9.22 16.62
N VAL A 61 -15.26 8.14 17.36
CA VAL A 61 -16.33 7.32 17.95
C VAL A 61 -17.11 8.12 18.99
N SER A 62 -16.44 8.95 19.80
CA SER A 62 -17.11 9.86 20.75
C SER A 62 -18.08 10.82 20.05
N GLN A 63 -17.65 11.49 18.97
CA GLN A 63 -18.51 12.39 18.19
C GLN A 63 -19.69 11.65 17.52
N LEU A 64 -19.46 10.43 17.02
CA LEU A 64 -20.51 9.59 16.45
C LEU A 64 -21.52 9.10 17.50
N ILE A 65 -21.13 8.96 18.77
CA ILE A 65 -22.08 8.66 19.86
C ILE A 65 -22.99 9.87 20.09
N ALA A 66 -22.42 11.09 20.11
CA ALA A 66 -23.16 12.33 20.33
C ALA A 66 -24.16 12.68 19.20
N ASN A 67 -23.85 12.34 17.94
CA ASN A 67 -24.75 12.55 16.79
C ASN A 67 -25.10 11.21 16.12
N PRO A 68 -26.31 10.65 16.29
CA PRO A 68 -26.73 9.37 15.70
C PRO A 68 -26.73 9.31 14.17
N GLU A 69 -27.03 10.42 13.49
CA GLU A 69 -27.12 10.49 12.02
C GLU A 69 -25.74 10.67 11.36
N ALA A 70 -24.72 11.06 12.13
CA ALA A 70 -23.39 11.24 11.59
C ALA A 70 -22.77 9.92 11.11
N THR A 71 -22.04 9.99 9.99
CA THR A 71 -21.23 8.89 9.47
C THR A 71 -19.80 9.35 9.19
N ALA A 72 -18.89 8.39 9.08
CA ALA A 72 -17.46 8.62 8.96
C ALA A 72 -16.81 7.79 7.86
N LEU A 73 -15.88 8.42 7.11
CA LEU A 73 -15.03 7.76 6.13
C LEU A 73 -13.57 7.80 6.59
N ILE A 74 -12.92 6.63 6.64
CA ILE A 74 -11.51 6.48 7.00
C ILE A 74 -10.75 5.91 5.80
N LEU A 75 -9.91 6.74 5.19
CA LEU A 75 -9.05 6.39 4.06
C LEU A 75 -7.65 6.04 4.52
N THR A 76 -7.12 4.96 3.96
CA THR A 76 -5.76 4.46 4.21
C THR A 76 -5.10 4.03 2.91
N PRO A 77 -3.76 4.15 2.77
CA PRO A 77 -3.04 3.81 1.53
C PRO A 77 -3.08 2.33 1.14
N THR A 78 -3.26 1.41 2.09
CA THR A 78 -3.08 -0.03 1.85
C THR A 78 -4.21 -0.85 2.45
N ARG A 79 -4.46 -2.01 1.86
CA ARG A 79 -5.48 -2.95 2.35
C ARG A 79 -5.19 -3.39 3.77
N GLU A 80 -3.92 -3.60 4.08
CA GLU A 80 -3.49 -4.16 5.34
C GLU A 80 -3.59 -3.13 6.47
N LEU A 81 -3.24 -1.86 6.21
CA LEU A 81 -3.53 -0.79 7.15
C LEU A 81 -5.04 -0.59 7.34
N ALA A 82 -5.85 -0.66 6.27
CA ALA A 82 -7.31 -0.61 6.38
C ALA A 82 -7.87 -1.74 7.29
N VAL A 83 -7.33 -2.96 7.16
CA VAL A 83 -7.67 -4.09 8.04
C VAL A 83 -7.29 -3.77 9.50
N GLN A 84 -6.07 -3.30 9.76
CA GLN A 84 -5.60 -2.95 11.11
C GLN A 84 -6.48 -1.87 11.74
N VAL A 85 -6.73 -0.77 11.03
CA VAL A 85 -7.57 0.33 11.48
C VAL A 85 -8.99 -0.17 11.77
N ASN A 86 -9.58 -0.97 10.88
CA ASN A 86 -10.91 -1.53 11.12
C ASN A 86 -10.95 -2.50 12.32
N VAL A 87 -9.88 -3.22 12.65
CA VAL A 87 -9.81 -4.02 13.89
C VAL A 87 -9.87 -3.11 15.12
N VAL A 88 -9.05 -2.05 15.17
CA VAL A 88 -9.03 -1.08 16.29
C VAL A 88 -10.38 -0.39 16.44
N ILE A 89 -10.97 0.12 15.35
CA ILE A 89 -12.29 0.76 15.37
C ILE A 89 -13.37 -0.23 15.83
N ARG A 90 -13.32 -1.51 15.40
CA ARG A 90 -14.27 -2.54 15.86
C ARG A 90 -14.14 -2.87 17.35
N GLN A 91 -12.96 -2.71 17.94
CA GLN A 91 -12.80 -2.83 19.39
C GLN A 91 -13.39 -1.61 20.11
N LEU A 92 -13.13 -0.40 19.63
CA LEU A 92 -13.68 0.84 20.20
C LEU A 92 -15.22 0.91 20.16
N VAL A 93 -15.86 0.38 19.10
CA VAL A 93 -17.33 0.35 19.01
C VAL A 93 -17.97 -0.93 19.55
N LYS A 94 -17.20 -1.86 20.14
CA LYS A 94 -17.68 -3.20 20.52
C LYS A 94 -18.87 -3.17 21.49
N ASN A 95 -18.88 -2.22 22.42
CA ASN A 95 -19.92 -2.07 23.43
C ASN A 95 -21.11 -1.20 22.95
N LEU A 96 -20.99 -0.56 21.78
CA LEU A 96 -21.97 0.39 21.27
C LEU A 96 -23.07 -0.31 20.45
N LYS A 97 -24.32 -0.17 20.88
CA LYS A 97 -25.48 -0.72 20.17
C LYS A 97 -25.67 -0.01 18.83
N LYS A 98 -26.01 -0.76 17.78
CA LYS A 98 -26.27 -0.29 16.40
C LYS A 98 -25.07 0.38 15.69
N PHE A 99 -23.85 0.32 16.23
CA PHE A 99 -22.65 0.71 15.49
C PHE A 99 -22.16 -0.42 14.59
N TYR A 100 -22.20 -0.21 13.27
CA TYR A 100 -21.65 -1.14 12.29
C TYR A 100 -20.50 -0.48 11.51
N THR A 101 -19.43 -1.24 11.29
CA THR A 101 -18.29 -0.83 10.46
C THR A 101 -18.18 -1.73 9.24
N VAL A 102 -17.84 -1.15 8.08
CA VAL A 102 -17.57 -1.88 6.84
C VAL A 102 -16.13 -1.64 6.39
N LEU A 103 -15.52 -2.67 5.79
CA LEU A 103 -14.17 -2.62 5.25
C LEU A 103 -14.21 -2.73 3.71
N LEU A 104 -13.94 -1.60 3.04
CA LEU A 104 -13.97 -1.47 1.58
C LEU A 104 -12.55 -1.44 1.01
N ILE A 105 -12.02 -2.64 0.74
CA ILE A 105 -10.67 -2.83 0.19
C ILE A 105 -10.69 -3.51 -1.18
N GLY A 106 -9.68 -3.22 -2.00
CA GLY A 106 -9.42 -3.95 -3.24
C GLY A 106 -9.32 -5.46 -2.99
N GLY A 107 -9.50 -6.31 -4.00
CA GLY A 107 -9.27 -7.77 -3.94
C GLY A 107 -10.09 -8.62 -2.95
N ASP A 108 -10.89 -8.03 -2.05
CA ASP A 108 -12.01 -8.71 -1.37
C ASP A 108 -13.21 -8.83 -2.33
N PRO A 109 -14.09 -9.85 -2.19
CA PRO A 109 -15.23 -10.03 -3.08
C PRO A 109 -16.25 -8.88 -2.96
N MET A 110 -16.56 -8.25 -4.10
CA MET A 110 -17.51 -7.11 -4.16
C MET A 110 -18.89 -7.44 -3.57
N ALA A 111 -19.39 -8.67 -3.80
CA ALA A 111 -20.68 -9.12 -3.27
C ALA A 111 -20.74 -9.13 -1.73
N LYS A 112 -19.61 -9.43 -1.06
CA LYS A 112 -19.50 -9.35 0.40
C LYS A 112 -19.58 -7.88 0.86
N GLN A 113 -18.84 -6.99 0.20
CA GLN A 113 -18.83 -5.56 0.50
C GLN A 113 -20.22 -4.92 0.31
N PHE A 114 -20.94 -5.25 -0.76
CA PHE A 114 -22.36 -4.86 -0.93
C PHE A 114 -23.27 -5.39 0.18
N SER A 115 -23.07 -6.63 0.64
CA SER A 115 -23.87 -7.20 1.73
C SER A 115 -23.57 -6.55 3.09
N GLU A 116 -22.35 -6.08 3.32
CA GLU A 116 -21.99 -5.33 4.54
C GLU A 116 -22.52 -3.89 4.49
N LEU A 117 -22.48 -3.22 3.33
CA LEU A 117 -23.04 -1.88 3.11
C LEU A 117 -24.56 -1.81 3.35
N ARG A 118 -25.32 -2.86 3.01
CA ARG A 118 -26.77 -2.97 3.29
C ARG A 118 -27.14 -2.92 4.78
N ARG A 119 -26.16 -2.98 5.70
CA ARG A 119 -26.38 -2.87 7.15
C ARG A 119 -26.35 -1.42 7.65
N SER A 120 -26.27 -0.44 6.75
CA SER A 120 -26.09 0.99 7.05
C SER A 120 -24.93 1.24 8.03
N PRO A 121 -23.69 0.90 7.63
CA PRO A 121 -22.52 1.11 8.48
C PRO A 121 -22.28 2.60 8.73
N ARG A 122 -22.07 2.96 10.00
CA ARG A 122 -21.76 4.35 10.41
C ARG A 122 -20.30 4.72 10.18
N ILE A 123 -19.41 3.72 10.08
CA ILE A 123 -17.99 3.92 9.80
C ILE A 123 -17.58 3.06 8.61
N VAL A 124 -17.08 3.72 7.57
CA VAL A 124 -16.52 3.11 6.37
C VAL A 124 -15.00 3.22 6.44
N VAL A 125 -14.29 2.08 6.47
CA VAL A 125 -12.83 2.04 6.40
C VAL A 125 -12.43 1.49 5.04
N GLY A 126 -11.49 2.13 4.32
CA GLY A 126 -11.12 1.63 3.00
C GLY A 126 -9.86 2.21 2.38
N THR A 127 -9.59 1.74 1.16
CA THR A 127 -8.50 2.20 0.28
C THR A 127 -9.09 3.06 -0.85
N PRO A 128 -8.52 4.23 -1.22
CA PRO A 128 -9.13 5.19 -2.14
C PRO A 128 -9.70 4.58 -3.43
N GLY A 129 -8.93 3.74 -4.13
CA GLY A 129 -9.41 3.10 -5.38
C GLY A 129 -10.67 2.24 -5.22
N ARG A 130 -10.83 1.53 -4.09
CA ARG A 130 -12.04 0.73 -3.82
C ARG A 130 -13.21 1.60 -3.37
N ILE A 131 -12.97 2.71 -2.68
CA ILE A 131 -14.02 3.69 -2.37
C ILE A 131 -14.59 4.25 -3.68
N ASN A 132 -13.73 4.61 -4.65
CA ASN A 132 -14.19 5.12 -5.95
C ASN A 132 -14.94 4.06 -6.77
N ASP A 133 -14.53 2.79 -6.71
CA ASP A 133 -15.33 1.69 -7.28
C ASP A 133 -16.76 1.66 -6.73
N HIS A 134 -16.93 1.90 -5.42
CA HIS A 134 -18.24 1.86 -4.77
C HIS A 134 -19.09 3.10 -5.03
N LEU A 135 -18.47 4.29 -5.07
CA LEU A 135 -19.09 5.57 -5.40
C LEU A 135 -19.59 5.59 -6.85
N ARG A 136 -18.71 5.27 -7.81
CA ARG A 136 -19.03 5.21 -9.26
C ARG A 136 -20.12 4.19 -9.60
N ARG A 137 -20.38 3.23 -8.71
CA ARG A 137 -21.46 2.23 -8.84
C ARG A 137 -22.77 2.60 -8.12
N GLY A 138 -22.82 3.75 -7.44
CA GLY A 138 -23.98 4.15 -6.62
C GLY A 138 -24.30 3.15 -5.50
N SER A 139 -23.25 2.55 -4.91
CA SER A 139 -23.38 1.52 -3.86
C SER A 139 -22.89 1.97 -2.48
N LEU A 140 -22.17 3.09 -2.46
CA LEU A 140 -21.80 3.86 -1.29
C LEU A 140 -22.29 5.29 -1.57
N HIS A 141 -22.89 5.90 -0.56
CA HIS A 141 -23.31 7.29 -0.55
C HIS A 141 -22.58 7.99 0.60
N LEU A 142 -22.11 9.21 0.38
CA LEU A 142 -21.25 9.95 1.32
C LEU A 142 -21.79 11.34 1.66
N ASP A 143 -22.97 11.70 1.15
CA ASP A 143 -23.69 12.96 1.36
C ASP A 143 -24.04 13.25 2.83
N GLN A 144 -24.00 12.24 3.70
CA GLN A 144 -24.17 12.36 5.16
C GLN A 144 -22.87 12.07 5.94
N THR A 145 -21.71 12.17 5.29
CA THR A 145 -20.40 11.96 5.94
C THR A 145 -19.97 13.24 6.64
N HIS A 146 -19.99 13.21 7.97
CA HIS A 146 -19.62 14.35 8.81
C HIS A 146 -18.13 14.36 9.17
N PHE A 147 -17.46 13.20 9.03
CA PHE A 147 -16.07 13.02 9.43
C PHE A 147 -15.25 12.33 8.33
N LEU A 148 -14.13 12.95 7.95
CA LEU A 148 -13.13 12.37 7.04
C LEU A 148 -11.83 12.12 7.81
N VAL A 149 -11.30 10.91 7.76
CA VAL A 149 -9.95 10.58 8.25
C VAL A 149 -9.07 10.16 7.08
N LEU A 150 -7.89 10.76 6.98
CA LEU A 150 -6.85 10.42 6.03
C LEU A 150 -5.60 9.98 6.82
N ASP A 151 -5.32 8.68 6.93
CA ASP A 151 -4.13 8.16 7.64
C ASP A 151 -3.02 7.73 6.67
N GLU A 152 -1.78 8.04 7.02
CA GLU A 152 -0.57 7.91 6.20
C GLU A 152 -0.72 8.58 4.81
N VAL A 153 -1.08 9.87 4.83
CA VAL A 153 -1.30 10.65 3.59
C VAL A 153 -0.07 10.73 2.70
N ASP A 154 1.13 10.86 3.28
CA ASP A 154 2.39 10.76 2.55
C ASP A 154 2.47 9.51 1.68
N ARG A 155 2.20 8.34 2.27
CA ARG A 155 2.13 7.09 1.50
C ARG A 155 1.01 7.06 0.46
N MET A 156 -0.12 7.72 0.70
CA MET A 156 -1.17 7.86 -0.32
C MET A 156 -0.66 8.64 -1.54
N LEU A 157 0.16 9.68 -1.34
CA LEU A 157 0.72 10.45 -2.46
C LEU A 157 1.84 9.69 -3.17
N ASP A 158 2.70 8.98 -2.44
CA ASP A 158 3.77 8.15 -3.02
C ASP A 158 3.21 7.00 -3.85
N MET A 159 2.01 6.51 -3.51
CA MET A 159 1.26 5.52 -4.29
C MET A 159 0.42 6.14 -5.42
N GLY A 160 0.45 7.46 -5.60
CA GLY A 160 -0.26 8.18 -6.66
C GLY A 160 -1.76 8.38 -6.43
N PHE A 161 -2.27 8.17 -5.22
CA PHE A 161 -3.71 8.27 -4.92
C PHE A 161 -4.28 9.70 -4.88
N GLY A 162 -3.48 10.74 -5.16
CA GLY A 162 -3.93 12.13 -5.11
C GLY A 162 -5.18 12.42 -5.95
N VAL A 163 -5.24 11.86 -7.17
CA VAL A 163 -6.42 11.98 -8.05
C VAL A 163 -7.64 11.28 -7.44
N GLN A 164 -7.45 10.08 -6.89
CA GLN A 164 -8.53 9.33 -6.26
C GLN A 164 -9.03 10.01 -4.98
N LEU A 165 -8.15 10.70 -4.22
CA LEU A 165 -8.54 11.49 -3.05
C LEU A 165 -9.36 12.72 -3.47
N ASP A 166 -8.94 13.44 -4.51
CA ASP A 166 -9.71 14.55 -5.06
C ASP A 166 -11.10 14.07 -5.52
N GLU A 167 -11.19 12.97 -6.27
CA GLU A 167 -12.46 12.34 -6.66
C GLU A 167 -13.36 11.99 -5.46
N ILE A 168 -12.82 11.48 -4.34
CA ILE A 168 -13.64 11.14 -3.15
C ILE A 168 -14.22 12.40 -2.51
N VAL A 169 -13.42 13.46 -2.44
CA VAL A 169 -13.80 14.71 -1.77
C VAL A 169 -14.95 15.41 -2.50
N GLU A 170 -15.10 15.20 -3.81
CA GLU A 170 -16.26 15.67 -4.59
C GLU A 170 -17.60 15.01 -4.18
N PHE A 171 -17.57 13.82 -3.55
CA PHE A 171 -18.78 13.14 -3.01
C PHE A 171 -19.03 13.46 -1.53
N LEU A 172 -18.16 14.24 -0.87
CA LEU A 172 -18.27 14.59 0.55
C LEU A 172 -18.89 15.98 0.74
N PRO A 173 -19.67 16.21 1.81
CA PRO A 173 -20.11 17.54 2.20
C PRO A 173 -18.94 18.50 2.41
N GLU A 174 -19.14 19.77 2.07
CA GLU A 174 -18.19 20.84 2.40
C GLU A 174 -18.06 21.04 3.92
N SER A 175 -19.19 20.99 4.63
CA SER A 175 -19.25 21.06 6.09
C SER A 175 -19.01 19.67 6.69
N ARG A 176 -17.75 19.40 7.06
CA ARG A 176 -17.30 18.17 7.72
C ARG A 176 -16.06 18.48 8.58
N GLN A 177 -15.80 17.68 9.60
CA GLN A 177 -14.53 17.72 10.33
C GLN A 177 -13.55 16.73 9.66
N THR A 178 -12.33 17.17 9.40
CA THR A 178 -11.30 16.38 8.72
C THR A 178 -10.06 16.17 9.60
N PHE A 179 -9.61 14.92 9.65
CA PHE A 179 -8.43 14.45 10.37
C PHE A 179 -7.38 13.98 9.37
N MET A 180 -6.24 14.65 9.29
CA MET A 180 -5.15 14.28 8.39
C MET A 180 -3.91 13.87 9.18
N PHE A 181 -3.45 12.65 8.97
CA PHE A 181 -2.28 12.08 9.63
C PHE A 181 -1.21 11.66 8.61
N SER A 182 0.02 12.11 8.85
CA SER A 182 1.19 11.82 8.01
C SER A 182 2.41 11.54 8.89
N ALA A 183 3.40 10.81 8.39
CA ALA A 183 4.69 10.69 9.07
C ALA A 183 5.66 11.81 8.65
N THR A 184 5.42 12.44 7.49
CA THR A 184 6.24 13.51 6.92
C THR A 184 5.41 14.76 6.60
N MET A 185 5.99 15.94 6.85
CA MET A 185 5.42 17.24 6.49
C MET A 185 6.20 17.82 5.31
N THR A 186 5.95 17.30 4.10
CA THR A 186 6.54 17.84 2.87
C THR A 186 5.65 18.93 2.27
N PRO A 187 6.16 19.82 1.40
CA PRO A 187 5.33 20.83 0.72
C PRO A 187 4.18 20.25 -0.13
N LYS A 188 4.24 18.96 -0.50
CA LYS A 188 3.12 18.25 -1.13
C LYS A 188 1.98 18.00 -0.12
N ILE A 189 2.34 17.57 1.09
CA ILE A 189 1.39 17.33 2.18
C ILE A 189 0.76 18.65 2.66
N GLU A 190 1.53 19.74 2.73
CA GLU A 190 0.98 21.05 3.07
C GLU A 190 -0.04 21.56 2.05
N LYS A 191 0.21 21.38 0.75
CA LYS A 191 -0.77 21.73 -0.30
C LYS A 191 -2.07 20.93 -0.21
N ILE A 192 -1.98 19.67 0.22
CA ILE A 192 -3.15 18.81 0.41
C ILE A 192 -3.88 19.14 1.72
N ALA A 193 -3.14 19.47 2.78
CA ALA A 193 -3.69 20.03 4.01
C ALA A 193 -4.57 21.26 3.72
N GLN A 194 -4.04 22.20 2.92
CA GLN A 194 -4.75 23.42 2.50
C GLN A 194 -6.01 23.16 1.66
N ARG A 195 -6.11 22.01 0.99
CA ARG A 195 -7.25 21.64 0.15
C ARG A 195 -8.35 20.91 0.93
N TYR A 196 -7.98 20.03 1.86
CA TYR A 196 -8.94 19.13 2.52
C TYR A 196 -9.31 19.53 3.95
N LEU A 197 -8.51 20.39 4.61
CA LEU A 197 -8.72 20.83 5.99
C LEU A 197 -9.11 22.32 6.06
N ASN A 198 -9.97 22.68 7.01
CA ASN A 198 -10.33 24.06 7.33
C ASN A 198 -9.68 24.50 8.66
N LYS A 199 -8.71 25.41 8.58
CA LYS A 199 -7.95 25.95 9.74
C LYS A 199 -7.49 24.86 10.75
N PRO A 200 -6.75 23.82 10.30
CA PRO A 200 -6.41 22.69 11.15
C PRO A 200 -5.42 23.04 12.26
N GLU A 201 -5.62 22.42 13.43
CA GLU A 201 -4.64 22.38 14.50
C GLU A 201 -3.46 21.50 14.11
N ARG A 202 -2.25 22.06 14.18
CA ARG A 202 -1.01 21.38 13.82
C ARG A 202 -0.39 20.73 15.05
N ILE A 203 -0.30 19.40 15.03
CA ILE A 203 0.20 18.60 16.14
C ILE A 203 1.40 17.80 15.63
N THR A 204 2.57 17.96 16.23
CA THR A 204 3.79 17.26 15.81
C THR A 204 4.38 16.51 16.99
N VAL A 205 4.46 15.18 16.88
CA VAL A 205 4.87 14.28 17.96
C VAL A 205 5.99 13.35 17.48
N GLY A 206 7.11 13.40 18.21
CA GLY A 206 8.35 12.72 17.86
C GLY A 206 9.12 13.46 16.76
N CYS A 207 10.34 13.91 17.07
CA CYS A 207 11.17 14.65 16.12
C CYS A 207 11.52 13.79 14.88
N THR A 208 11.41 14.36 13.69
CA THR A 208 11.57 13.69 12.38
C THR A 208 12.89 12.92 12.23
N ARG A 209 13.90 13.25 13.04
CA ARG A 209 15.26 12.70 13.00
C ARG A 209 15.50 11.39 13.79
N SER A 210 14.79 11.14 14.89
CA SER A 210 15.19 10.08 15.86
C SER A 210 15.05 8.61 15.43
N THR A 211 14.54 8.30 14.22
CA THR A 211 14.48 6.90 13.71
C THR A 211 15.86 6.25 13.62
N ALA A 212 16.92 7.05 13.53
CA ALA A 212 18.29 6.56 13.48
C ALA A 212 18.86 6.12 14.83
N GLU A 213 18.31 6.59 15.97
CA GLU A 213 18.95 6.43 17.29
C GLU A 213 19.04 4.96 17.73
N ASN A 214 18.01 4.16 17.45
CA ASN A 214 17.96 2.73 17.78
C ASN A 214 18.28 1.79 16.59
N ILE A 215 18.63 2.36 15.42
CA ILE A 215 18.96 1.59 14.21
C ILE A 215 20.44 1.75 13.88
N LYS A 216 21.22 0.68 14.06
CA LYS A 216 22.59 0.64 13.56
C LYS A 216 22.57 0.66 12.03
N GLN A 217 23.04 1.75 11.42
CA GLN A 217 23.08 1.91 9.96
C GLN A 217 24.49 1.67 9.42
N ASP A 218 24.66 0.56 8.69
CA ASP A 218 25.90 0.16 8.04
C ASP A 218 25.81 0.42 6.51
N ILE A 219 26.89 0.87 5.89
CA ILE A 219 26.96 1.18 4.44
C ILE A 219 28.16 0.45 3.83
N VAL A 220 27.95 -0.26 2.73
CA VAL A 220 29.01 -0.97 2.00
C VAL A 220 28.98 -0.56 0.53
N HIS A 221 30.12 -0.09 0.04
CA HIS A 221 30.32 0.27 -1.37
C HIS A 221 30.87 -0.93 -2.15
N VAL A 222 30.17 -1.34 -3.21
CA VAL A 222 30.51 -2.53 -4.02
C VAL A 222 30.30 -2.25 -5.50
N LYS A 223 30.97 -2.97 -6.40
CA LYS A 223 30.62 -2.92 -7.84
C LYS A 223 29.30 -3.66 -8.07
N GLN A 224 28.52 -3.26 -9.07
CA GLN A 224 27.20 -3.86 -9.34
C GLN A 224 27.21 -5.41 -9.44
N PRO A 225 28.20 -6.08 -10.08
CA PRO A 225 28.26 -7.55 -10.11
C PRO A 225 28.54 -8.20 -8.74
N GLN A 226 29.11 -7.45 -7.79
CA GLN A 226 29.49 -7.94 -6.47
C GLN A 226 28.34 -7.84 -5.45
N LYS A 227 27.27 -7.08 -5.74
CA LYS A 227 26.12 -6.92 -4.83
C LYS A 227 25.57 -8.26 -4.32
N TYR A 228 25.41 -9.24 -5.21
CA TYR A 228 24.87 -10.55 -4.85
C TYR A 228 25.77 -11.33 -3.88
N GLY A 229 27.09 -11.36 -4.11
CA GLY A 229 28.04 -12.03 -3.22
C GLY A 229 28.00 -11.42 -1.82
N HIS A 230 28.10 -10.09 -1.73
CA HIS A 230 28.01 -9.37 -0.46
C HIS A 230 26.66 -9.57 0.25
N LEU A 231 25.53 -9.61 -0.48
CA LEU A 231 24.24 -9.94 0.12
C LEU A 231 24.29 -11.32 0.79
N LYS A 232 24.80 -12.34 0.10
CA LYS A 232 24.90 -13.69 0.66
C LYS A 232 25.77 -13.75 1.91
N ASP A 233 26.92 -13.10 1.88
CA ASP A 233 27.83 -13.04 3.02
C ASP A 233 27.15 -12.37 4.23
N GLU A 234 26.40 -11.30 4.00
CA GLU A 234 25.65 -10.60 5.05
C GLU A 234 24.45 -11.40 5.57
N LEU A 235 23.72 -12.11 4.70
CA LEU A 235 22.68 -13.05 5.12
C LEU A 235 23.24 -14.22 5.95
N SER A 236 24.49 -14.61 5.72
CA SER A 236 25.14 -15.72 6.44
C SER A 236 25.69 -15.33 7.81
N LYS A 237 26.09 -14.05 7.99
CA LYS A 237 26.59 -13.50 9.26
C LYS A 237 25.50 -13.06 10.24
N ARG A 238 24.26 -12.95 9.76
CA ARG A 238 23.13 -12.35 10.48
C ARG A 238 22.11 -13.43 10.79
N GLU A 239 21.73 -13.54 12.04
CA GLU A 239 20.65 -14.40 12.49
C GLU A 239 19.29 -13.69 12.38
N GLY A 240 18.24 -14.29 12.91
CA GLY A 240 16.94 -13.64 13.01
C GLY A 240 16.27 -13.32 11.67
N SER A 241 15.26 -12.45 11.76
CA SER A 241 14.40 -12.08 10.63
C SER A 241 14.99 -10.94 9.78
N ILE A 242 15.05 -11.16 8.45
CA ILE A 242 15.67 -10.23 7.51
C ILE A 242 14.68 -9.81 6.42
N ILE A 243 14.61 -8.51 6.11
CA ILE A 243 13.95 -8.01 4.89
C ILE A 243 14.97 -7.43 3.92
N VAL A 244 14.92 -7.86 2.66
CA VAL A 244 15.79 -7.40 1.58
C VAL A 244 14.95 -6.57 0.60
N PHE A 245 15.27 -5.29 0.47
CA PHE A 245 14.56 -4.38 -0.42
C PHE A 245 15.19 -4.30 -1.80
N VAL A 246 14.36 -4.53 -2.82
CA VAL A 246 14.70 -4.45 -4.25
C VAL A 246 13.70 -3.56 -5.00
N ASN A 247 14.16 -2.92 -6.08
CA ASN A 247 13.35 -1.90 -6.76
C ASN A 247 12.31 -2.47 -7.75
N THR A 248 12.41 -3.75 -8.17
CA THR A 248 11.47 -4.33 -9.13
C THR A 248 10.95 -5.70 -8.69
N LYS A 249 9.71 -6.02 -9.10
CA LYS A 249 9.09 -7.33 -8.87
C LYS A 249 9.92 -8.49 -9.42
N ARG A 250 10.44 -8.34 -10.65
CA ARG A 250 11.22 -9.38 -11.32
C ARG A 250 12.51 -9.70 -10.56
N MET A 251 13.17 -8.68 -10.00
CA MET A 251 14.34 -8.90 -9.13
C MET A 251 13.97 -9.50 -7.77
N ALA A 252 12.75 -9.28 -7.24
CA ALA A 252 12.31 -9.95 -6.02
C ALA A 252 12.18 -11.45 -6.23
N ASP A 253 11.58 -11.86 -7.35
CA ASP A 253 11.43 -13.27 -7.75
C ASP A 253 12.81 -13.89 -8.09
N GLU A 254 13.58 -13.28 -8.99
CA GLU A 254 14.92 -13.75 -9.40
C GLU A 254 15.87 -13.93 -8.21
N LEU A 255 15.86 -12.99 -7.25
CA LEU A 255 16.74 -13.03 -6.08
C LEU A 255 16.27 -14.07 -5.05
N ALA A 256 14.95 -14.26 -4.89
CA ALA A 256 14.39 -15.24 -3.98
C ALA A 256 14.69 -16.66 -4.45
N GLU A 257 14.35 -16.98 -5.72
CA GLU A 257 14.67 -18.29 -6.30
C GLU A 257 16.18 -18.59 -6.26
N ARG A 258 17.03 -17.57 -6.45
CA ARG A 258 18.48 -17.77 -6.44
C ARG A 258 19.01 -18.06 -5.03
N LEU A 259 18.52 -17.35 -4.02
CA LEU A 259 18.89 -17.61 -2.62
C LEU A 259 18.30 -18.93 -2.12
N GLU A 260 17.09 -19.30 -2.54
CA GLU A 260 16.48 -20.61 -2.23
C GLU A 260 17.31 -21.78 -2.79
N ARG A 261 17.81 -21.68 -4.03
CA ARG A 261 18.75 -22.65 -4.61
C ARG A 261 20.09 -22.73 -3.87
N GLU A 262 20.51 -21.66 -3.19
CA GLU A 262 21.70 -21.63 -2.34
C GLU A 262 21.41 -21.97 -0.86
N GLY A 263 20.20 -22.47 -0.55
CA GLY A 263 19.83 -23.02 0.76
C GLY A 263 19.24 -22.03 1.76
N PHE A 264 18.93 -20.80 1.34
CA PHE A 264 18.28 -19.81 2.22
C PHE A 264 16.76 -19.95 2.17
N GLU A 265 16.13 -19.99 3.35
CA GLU A 265 14.67 -19.92 3.47
C GLU A 265 14.16 -18.53 3.10
N THR A 266 13.80 -18.33 1.82
CA THR A 266 13.38 -17.03 1.30
C THR A 266 11.97 -17.03 0.72
N ALA A 267 11.34 -15.86 0.71
CA ALA A 267 10.08 -15.63 -0.01
C ALA A 267 10.08 -14.25 -0.66
N ALA A 268 9.52 -14.16 -1.88
CA ALA A 268 9.30 -12.90 -2.58
C ALA A 268 7.96 -12.24 -2.16
N LEU A 269 7.94 -10.91 -2.14
CA LEU A 269 6.78 -10.10 -1.77
C LEU A 269 6.70 -8.83 -2.63
N HIS A 270 5.86 -8.88 -3.66
CA HIS A 270 5.71 -7.84 -4.68
C HIS A 270 4.23 -7.66 -5.08
N GLY A 271 3.92 -6.62 -5.86
CA GLY A 271 2.55 -6.21 -6.17
C GLY A 271 1.75 -7.12 -7.11
N ASP A 272 2.39 -8.06 -7.81
CA ASP A 272 1.72 -9.01 -8.72
C ASP A 272 1.17 -10.24 -7.99
N LEU A 273 1.58 -10.47 -6.73
CA LEU A 273 1.06 -11.58 -5.93
C LEU A 273 -0.45 -11.41 -5.70
N ARG A 274 -1.21 -12.47 -5.96
CA ARG A 274 -2.64 -12.50 -5.60
C ARG A 274 -2.74 -12.38 -4.08
N GLN A 275 -3.76 -11.69 -3.55
CA GLN A 275 -3.85 -11.44 -2.11
C GLN A 275 -3.71 -12.71 -1.26
N ARG A 276 -4.35 -13.83 -1.64
CA ARG A 276 -4.22 -15.10 -0.90
C ARG A 276 -2.77 -15.62 -0.83
N GLN A 277 -1.93 -15.32 -1.81
CA GLN A 277 -0.49 -15.62 -1.79
C GLN A 277 0.26 -14.61 -0.91
N ARG A 278 -0.04 -13.32 -1.05
CA ARG A 278 0.51 -12.23 -0.22
C ARG A 278 0.24 -12.46 1.28
N ASP A 279 -1.00 -12.72 1.66
CA ASP A 279 -1.42 -13.06 3.03
C ASP A 279 -0.69 -14.32 3.55
N ARG A 280 -0.51 -15.31 2.67
CA ARG A 280 0.21 -16.55 2.99
C ARG A 280 1.68 -16.28 3.26
N VAL A 281 2.38 -15.55 2.40
CA VAL A 281 3.79 -15.16 2.57
C VAL A 281 3.98 -14.39 3.87
N ILE A 282 3.13 -13.39 4.14
CA ILE A 282 3.19 -12.60 5.39
C ILE A 282 2.97 -13.49 6.62
N ARG A 283 1.98 -14.38 6.59
CA ARG A 283 1.71 -15.32 7.69
C ARG A 283 2.83 -16.33 7.89
N ASP A 284 3.37 -16.89 6.81
CA ASP A 284 4.41 -17.91 6.87
C ASP A 284 5.77 -17.28 7.29
N PHE A 285 6.05 -16.02 6.92
CA PHE A 285 7.15 -15.20 7.49
C PHE A 285 6.94 -14.87 8.98
N ARG A 286 5.73 -14.49 9.40
CA ARG A 286 5.37 -14.34 10.82
C ARG A 286 5.54 -15.60 11.66
N ALA A 287 5.39 -16.77 11.03
CA ALA A 287 5.62 -18.07 11.64
C ALA A 287 7.09 -18.54 11.53
N GLN A 288 8.02 -17.65 11.16
CA GLN A 288 9.45 -17.92 10.95
C GLN A 288 9.76 -19.10 10.01
N LYS A 289 8.87 -19.43 9.06
CA LYS A 289 9.14 -20.44 8.01
C LYS A 289 10.04 -19.92 6.88
N TYR A 290 10.17 -18.60 6.81
CA TYR A 290 11.05 -17.91 5.90
C TYR A 290 11.86 -16.93 6.74
N ARG A 291 13.18 -17.07 6.73
CA ARG A 291 14.09 -16.17 7.44
C ARG A 291 14.29 -14.86 6.68
N VAL A 292 14.25 -14.91 5.34
CA VAL A 292 14.54 -13.77 4.46
C VAL A 292 13.33 -13.42 3.60
N LEU A 293 12.81 -12.21 3.75
CA LEU A 293 11.72 -11.68 2.93
C LEU A 293 12.27 -10.71 1.89
N ILE A 294 12.13 -11.01 0.61
CA ILE A 294 12.59 -10.13 -0.48
C ILE A 294 11.41 -9.33 -0.99
N ALA A 295 11.44 -8.01 -0.84
CA ALA A 295 10.27 -7.18 -1.04
C ALA A 295 10.55 -5.92 -1.89
N THR A 296 9.52 -5.49 -2.63
CA THR A 296 9.48 -4.14 -3.21
C THR A 296 8.79 -3.17 -2.27
N ASP A 297 9.10 -1.87 -2.37
CA ASP A 297 8.50 -0.83 -1.52
C ASP A 297 6.97 -0.87 -1.50
N VAL A 298 6.36 -0.94 -2.69
CA VAL A 298 4.90 -0.99 -2.87
C VAL A 298 4.28 -2.16 -2.09
N ALA A 299 4.99 -3.29 -2.01
CA ALA A 299 4.49 -4.48 -1.37
C ALA A 299 4.80 -4.55 0.14
N ALA A 300 5.87 -3.92 0.63
CA ALA A 300 6.21 -3.87 2.05
C ALA A 300 5.61 -2.66 2.80
N ARG A 301 5.24 -1.58 2.10
CA ARG A 301 4.51 -0.43 2.67
C ARG A 301 3.16 -0.89 3.23
N GLY A 302 2.71 -0.23 4.30
CA GLY A 302 1.44 -0.53 4.98
C GLY A 302 1.35 -1.90 5.68
N LEU A 303 2.33 -2.78 5.48
CA LEU A 303 2.36 -4.06 6.16
C LEU A 303 2.84 -3.95 7.60
N ASP A 304 2.08 -4.59 8.47
CA ASP A 304 2.51 -5.03 9.79
C ASP A 304 3.41 -6.27 9.66
N ILE A 305 4.60 -6.05 9.11
CA ILE A 305 5.65 -7.06 9.13
C ILE A 305 6.05 -7.23 10.61
N PRO A 306 6.18 -8.46 11.13
CA PRO A 306 6.60 -8.73 12.51
C PRO A 306 7.96 -8.08 12.80
N HIS A 307 8.38 -8.05 14.07
CA HIS A 307 9.68 -7.50 14.46
C HIS A 307 10.78 -8.04 13.53
N ILE A 308 11.36 -7.13 12.73
CA ILE A 308 12.47 -7.43 11.82
C ILE A 308 13.75 -6.99 12.51
N GLU A 309 14.73 -7.87 12.61
CA GLU A 309 16.02 -7.54 13.23
C GLU A 309 16.95 -6.81 12.24
N HIS A 310 16.89 -7.19 10.95
CA HIS A 310 17.76 -6.66 9.92
C HIS A 310 17.01 -6.21 8.66
N VAL A 311 17.26 -4.97 8.23
CA VAL A 311 16.84 -4.43 6.93
C VAL A 311 18.06 -4.37 6.02
N ILE A 312 17.96 -4.87 4.78
CA ILE A 312 19.00 -4.75 3.77
C ILE A 312 18.45 -4.03 2.55
N ASN A 313 18.97 -2.84 2.25
CA ASN A 313 18.74 -2.15 1.00
C ASN A 313 19.70 -2.71 -0.06
N TYR A 314 19.25 -3.71 -0.82
CA TYR A 314 20.02 -4.26 -1.94
C TYR A 314 20.08 -3.25 -3.10
N ASP A 315 18.94 -2.63 -3.41
CA ASP A 315 18.87 -1.40 -4.20
C ASP A 315 18.53 -0.22 -3.30
N LEU A 316 18.96 1.00 -3.64
CA LEU A 316 18.45 2.20 -2.98
C LEU A 316 17.06 2.58 -3.52
N PRO A 317 16.16 3.14 -2.69
CA PRO A 317 14.86 3.60 -3.15
C PRO A 317 15.00 4.77 -4.13
N GLN A 318 14.01 4.93 -5.01
CA GLN A 318 13.95 6.05 -5.96
C GLN A 318 13.60 7.39 -5.28
N CYS A 319 12.94 7.33 -4.11
CA CYS A 319 12.57 8.49 -3.30
C CYS A 319 13.35 8.47 -1.97
N PRO A 320 13.99 9.57 -1.54
CA PRO A 320 14.71 9.62 -0.26
C PRO A 320 13.86 9.27 0.97
N GLU A 321 12.60 9.68 0.98
CA GLU A 321 11.64 9.47 2.06
C GLU A 321 11.35 7.97 2.30
N ASP A 322 11.37 7.16 1.23
CA ASP A 322 11.22 5.71 1.33
C ASP A 322 12.37 5.04 2.08
N TYR A 323 13.57 5.62 2.07
CA TYR A 323 14.68 5.08 2.84
C TYR A 323 14.32 5.00 4.34
N ILE A 324 13.71 6.06 4.87
CA ILE A 324 13.22 6.13 6.25
C ILE A 324 12.11 5.08 6.48
N HIS A 325 11.22 4.89 5.50
CA HIS A 325 10.15 3.88 5.56
C HIS A 325 10.64 2.43 5.51
N ARG A 326 11.77 2.17 4.84
CA ARG A 326 12.43 0.86 4.77
C ARG A 326 13.16 0.55 6.08
N ILE A 327 14.00 1.46 6.57
CA ILE A 327 14.74 1.21 7.83
C ILE A 327 13.78 1.15 9.03
N GLY A 328 12.69 1.93 9.05
CA GLY A 328 11.61 1.85 10.05
C GLY A 328 10.76 0.56 10.02
N ARG A 329 11.21 -0.47 9.30
CA ARG A 329 10.71 -1.85 9.43
C ARG A 329 11.39 -2.61 10.57
N THR A 330 12.61 -2.22 10.95
CA THR A 330 13.30 -2.69 12.17
C THR A 330 13.12 -1.69 13.34
N ALA A 331 13.69 -1.99 14.51
CA ALA A 331 13.69 -1.18 15.73
C ALA A 331 12.30 -0.69 16.20
N ARG A 332 11.26 -1.52 16.01
CA ARG A 332 9.90 -1.22 16.48
C ARG A 332 9.75 -1.53 17.97
N ALA A 333 8.87 -0.77 18.64
CA ALA A 333 8.51 -0.95 20.06
C ALA A 333 9.69 -0.89 21.04
N GLY A 334 10.72 -0.09 20.75
CA GLY A 334 11.86 0.15 21.65
C GLY A 334 13.02 -0.85 21.52
N ALA A 335 12.85 -1.94 20.77
CA ALA A 335 13.93 -2.86 20.46
C ALA A 335 14.97 -2.20 19.54
N SER A 336 16.23 -2.67 19.61
CA SER A 336 17.29 -2.29 18.66
C SER A 336 17.08 -2.95 17.30
N GLY A 337 17.73 -2.42 16.28
CA GLY A 337 17.69 -2.96 14.92
C GLY A 337 18.92 -2.59 14.10
N SER A 338 19.08 -3.17 12.91
CA SER A 338 20.11 -2.73 11.97
C SER A 338 19.59 -2.55 10.55
N ALA A 339 20.11 -1.57 9.83
CA ALA A 339 19.91 -1.40 8.41
C ALA A 339 21.24 -1.37 7.66
N LEU A 340 21.37 -2.20 6.62
CA LEU A 340 22.52 -2.23 5.71
C LEU A 340 22.15 -1.59 4.36
N CYS A 341 23.06 -0.80 3.80
CA CYS A 341 22.94 -0.28 2.43
C CYS A 341 24.06 -0.81 1.52
N ILE A 342 23.68 -1.46 0.42
CA ILE A 342 24.62 -1.96 -0.60
C ILE A 342 24.63 -0.96 -1.77
N ILE A 343 25.65 -0.10 -1.80
CA ILE A 343 25.73 1.04 -2.72
C ILE A 343 26.69 0.74 -3.87
N SER A 344 26.19 0.87 -5.10
CA SER A 344 27.03 0.84 -6.31
C SER A 344 27.36 2.24 -6.83
N PRO A 345 28.34 2.39 -7.74
CA PRO A 345 28.64 3.68 -8.38
C PRO A 345 27.43 4.33 -9.08
N THR A 346 26.48 3.53 -9.59
CA THR A 346 25.24 4.02 -10.21
C THR A 346 24.22 4.54 -9.19
N ASP A 347 24.29 4.08 -7.94
CA ASP A 347 23.37 4.47 -6.87
C ASP A 347 23.74 5.83 -6.22
N MET A 348 24.93 6.37 -6.52
CA MET A 348 25.48 7.56 -5.84
C MET A 348 24.60 8.81 -5.90
N ARG A 349 23.81 8.99 -6.97
CA ARG A 349 22.84 10.10 -7.05
C ARG A 349 21.69 9.95 -6.07
N LEU A 350 21.14 8.74 -5.95
CA LEU A 350 20.08 8.41 -4.98
C LEU A 350 20.61 8.52 -3.55
N TRP A 351 21.83 8.01 -3.32
CA TRP A 351 22.49 8.10 -2.02
C TRP A 351 22.69 9.54 -1.55
N LYS A 352 23.17 10.45 -2.42
CA LYS A 352 23.31 11.88 -2.07
C LYS A 352 21.99 12.52 -1.67
N ALA A 353 20.88 12.18 -2.33
CA ALA A 353 19.56 12.68 -1.97
C ALA A 353 19.07 12.12 -0.61
N ILE A 354 19.36 10.84 -0.32
CA ILE A 354 19.10 10.23 1.00
C ILE A 354 19.94 10.91 2.10
N GLN A 355 21.25 11.13 1.85
CA GLN A 355 22.12 11.82 2.80
C GLN A 355 21.62 13.24 3.11
N GLN A 356 21.18 13.99 2.09
CA GLN A 356 20.63 15.33 2.27
C GLN A 356 19.32 15.36 3.06
N LEU A 357 18.50 14.31 2.97
CA LEU A 357 17.29 14.16 3.79
C LEU A 357 17.62 13.82 5.26
N LEU A 358 18.59 12.92 5.47
CA LEU A 358 19.01 12.46 6.81
C LEU A 358 19.77 13.55 7.58
N ASP A 359 20.67 14.27 6.90
CA ASP A 359 21.50 15.31 7.50
C ASP A 359 21.62 16.52 6.55
N PRO A 360 20.62 17.43 6.55
CA PRO A 360 20.63 18.63 5.71
C PRO A 360 21.76 19.61 6.02
N ALA A 361 22.48 19.44 7.14
CA ALA A 361 23.55 20.32 7.58
C ALA A 361 24.94 19.84 7.12
N LYS A 362 25.08 18.59 6.67
CA LYS A 362 26.34 18.12 6.07
C LYS A 362 26.49 18.67 4.64
N PRO A 363 27.62 19.34 4.31
CA PRO A 363 27.95 19.64 2.93
C PRO A 363 27.98 18.34 2.12
N VAL A 364 27.32 18.32 0.96
CA VAL A 364 27.41 17.19 0.03
C VAL A 364 28.88 17.06 -0.36
N PRO A 365 29.57 15.93 -0.08
CA PRO A 365 30.95 15.78 -0.49
C PRO A 365 31.04 15.88 -2.01
N ASP A 366 31.90 16.77 -2.48
CA ASP A 366 32.27 16.79 -3.90
C ASP A 366 32.73 15.40 -4.29
N SER A 367 32.30 14.94 -5.48
CA SER A 367 32.69 13.61 -5.93
C SER A 367 34.21 13.55 -5.98
N PRO A 368 34.85 12.49 -5.46
CA PRO A 368 36.22 12.21 -5.82
C PRO A 368 36.29 12.22 -7.35
N ARG A 369 37.08 13.14 -7.90
CA ARG A 369 37.42 13.08 -9.32
C ARG A 369 38.16 11.76 -9.48
N TYR A 370 37.58 10.84 -10.24
CA TYR A 370 38.25 9.59 -10.55
C TYR A 370 39.47 9.96 -11.39
N GLU A 371 40.66 10.00 -10.78
CA GLU A 371 41.92 10.19 -11.47
C GLU A 371 42.18 8.95 -12.33
N GLY A 372 41.53 8.93 -13.50
CA GLY A 372 41.76 7.94 -14.53
C GLY A 372 43.19 8.06 -14.99
N ASN A 373 44.01 7.11 -14.55
CA ASN A 373 45.41 6.93 -14.91
C ASN A 373 45.59 6.94 -16.45
N ARG A 374 45.86 8.13 -17.01
CA ARG A 374 46.15 8.32 -18.44
C ARG A 374 47.65 8.33 -18.65
N GLY A 375 48.24 7.14 -18.62
CA GLY A 375 49.58 6.93 -19.17
C GLY A 375 49.60 7.28 -20.66
N GLY A 376 50.55 8.13 -21.04
CA GLY A 376 51.15 8.27 -22.37
C GLY A 376 50.26 8.21 -23.63
N SER A 377 50.06 9.36 -24.26
CA SER A 377 50.48 9.53 -25.67
C SER A 377 50.58 11.01 -26.04
N SER A 378 51.78 11.41 -26.48
CA SER A 378 52.06 12.74 -27.01
C SER A 378 51.62 12.83 -28.47
N SER A 379 50.76 13.79 -28.80
CA SER A 379 50.68 14.36 -30.14
C SER A 379 50.09 15.77 -30.08
N GLY A 380 50.93 16.80 -30.04
CA GLY A 380 50.46 18.18 -29.99
C GLY A 380 49.94 18.67 -31.34
N ARG A 381 49.01 19.64 -31.32
CA ARG A 381 48.90 20.64 -32.38
C ARG A 381 48.34 21.97 -31.86
N LYS A 382 48.77 23.04 -32.54
CA LYS A 382 48.77 24.42 -32.05
C LYS A 382 47.39 25.06 -31.99
N SER A 383 47.25 25.97 -31.03
CA SER A 383 46.31 27.08 -31.05
C SER A 383 46.41 27.91 -32.34
N TYR A 384 45.25 28.25 -32.91
CA TYR A 384 45.01 29.52 -33.59
C TYR A 384 43.62 30.02 -33.16
N GLY A 385 43.51 31.32 -32.88
CA GLY A 385 42.28 31.93 -32.38
C GLY A 385 41.83 33.14 -33.18
N ARG A 386 40.71 33.73 -32.72
CA ARG A 386 40.00 34.91 -33.27
C ARG A 386 39.41 34.75 -34.67
N GLY A 387 38.09 34.95 -34.74
CA GLY A 387 37.39 35.22 -35.99
C GLY A 387 37.26 36.73 -36.26
N ASN A 388 36.40 37.10 -37.19
CA ASN A 388 35.80 38.43 -37.27
C ASN A 388 34.49 38.36 -38.05
N ASP A 389 33.48 39.13 -37.62
CA ASP A 389 32.28 39.38 -38.41
C ASP A 389 32.63 40.18 -39.68
N ARG A 390 31.83 40.00 -40.75
CA ARG A 390 31.06 41.13 -41.30
C ARG A 390 29.94 40.69 -42.26
N ASN A 391 28.90 41.50 -42.17
CA ASN A 391 27.61 41.44 -42.84
C ASN A 391 27.68 42.25 -44.14
N ASP A 392 27.00 41.84 -45.21
CA ASP A 392 26.55 42.81 -46.23
C ASP A 392 25.29 42.36 -46.98
N ARG A 393 24.49 43.35 -47.42
CA ARG A 393 23.09 43.19 -47.89
C ARG A 393 22.91 43.51 -49.37
N ARG A 394 21.89 42.90 -50.02
CA ARG A 394 20.92 43.45 -51.02
C ARG A 394 20.10 42.24 -51.57
N SER A 395 18.78 42.10 -51.43
CA SER A 395 17.61 42.96 -51.73
C SER A 395 17.23 43.03 -53.22
N SER A 396 16.06 42.47 -53.61
CA SER A 396 14.97 43.15 -54.34
C SER A 396 13.78 42.24 -54.70
N GLY A 397 12.53 42.72 -54.52
CA GLY A 397 11.25 42.32 -55.18
C GLY A 397 10.73 40.87 -55.00
N GLY A 398 9.46 40.57 -54.70
CA GLY A 398 8.16 41.30 -54.72
C GLY A 398 7.23 40.63 -55.75
N ASP A 399 5.92 40.41 -55.61
CA ASP A 399 4.85 40.59 -54.60
C ASP A 399 3.58 39.90 -55.23
N ARG A 400 2.46 39.72 -54.49
CA ARG A 400 1.06 39.53 -54.97
C ARG A 400 0.50 38.17 -55.47
N SER A 401 -0.05 37.42 -54.50
CA SER A 401 -1.50 37.21 -54.27
C SER A 401 -2.46 36.42 -55.22
N ARG A 402 -3.03 35.36 -54.61
CA ARG A 402 -4.49 35.05 -54.42
C ARG A 402 -5.38 34.43 -55.52
N SER A 403 -6.34 33.64 -55.01
CA SER A 403 -7.57 33.02 -55.60
C SER A 403 -7.33 31.82 -56.53
N ARG A 404 -8.19 30.79 -56.66
CA ARG A 404 -9.36 30.14 -55.98
C ARG A 404 -10.30 29.64 -57.11
N PHE A 405 -11.03 28.54 -56.87
CA PHE A 405 -11.97 27.85 -57.78
C PHE A 405 -11.32 27.05 -58.93
N SER A 406 -11.94 25.99 -59.49
CA SER A 406 -12.87 24.98 -58.93
C SER A 406 -13.11 23.88 -59.98
N ASP A 407 -13.42 22.66 -59.52
CA ASP A 407 -14.23 21.59 -60.15
C ASP A 407 -14.11 21.37 -61.68
N ASP A 408 -13.70 20.16 -62.08
CA ASP A 408 -14.52 19.41 -63.04
C ASP A 408 -14.37 17.89 -62.86
N ARG A 409 -15.42 17.16 -63.24
CA ARG A 409 -15.62 15.72 -62.97
C ARG A 409 -15.49 14.89 -64.25
N ARG A 410 -15.22 13.58 -64.10
CA ARG A 410 -16.05 12.50 -64.69
C ARG A 410 -15.63 11.10 -64.22
N ASP A 411 -16.63 10.25 -64.08
CA ASP A 411 -16.52 8.80 -63.85
C ASP A 411 -15.92 8.06 -65.06
N ASP A 412 -15.37 6.86 -64.83
CA ASP A 412 -15.99 5.66 -65.44
C ASP A 412 -15.75 4.38 -64.61
N ARG A 413 -16.55 3.33 -64.83
CA ARG A 413 -16.63 2.09 -64.02
C ARG A 413 -16.27 0.82 -64.80
N SER A 414 -16.10 -0.28 -64.03
CA SER A 414 -16.30 -1.70 -64.43
C SER A 414 -15.11 -2.37 -65.19
N ASP A 415 -14.86 -3.69 -65.15
CA ASP A 415 -15.32 -4.77 -64.25
C ASP A 415 -14.35 -6.00 -64.32
N ARG A 416 -14.39 -6.88 -63.29
CA ARG A 416 -14.17 -8.36 -63.32
C ARG A 416 -12.83 -9.06 -63.75
N LYS A 417 -12.34 -9.85 -62.77
CA LYS A 417 -12.11 -11.35 -62.75
C LYS A 417 -10.68 -11.96 -62.86
N ARG A 418 -10.32 -12.65 -61.75
CA ARG A 418 -9.69 -14.01 -61.60
C ARG A 418 -8.30 -14.24 -62.24
N SER A 419 -7.32 -14.85 -61.54
CA SER A 419 -7.38 -16.22 -60.98
C SER A 419 -6.37 -16.48 -59.84
N ALA A 420 -6.59 -17.55 -59.06
CA ALA A 420 -5.70 -18.13 -58.02
C ALA A 420 -5.20 -19.53 -58.50
N PRO A 421 -4.71 -20.51 -57.69
CA PRO A 421 -4.61 -20.66 -56.21
C PRO A 421 -3.32 -20.00 -55.65
N SER A 422 -2.71 -20.29 -54.49
CA SER A 422 -2.82 -21.32 -53.43
C SER A 422 -2.23 -20.79 -52.09
N ASP A 423 -2.29 -21.40 -50.90
CA ASP A 423 -2.95 -22.65 -50.43
C ASP A 423 -3.35 -22.57 -48.91
N ARG A 424 -3.40 -23.72 -48.22
CA ARG A 424 -3.80 -24.01 -46.82
C ARG A 424 -2.60 -24.39 -45.92
N PHE A 425 -2.67 -24.64 -44.60
CA PHE A 425 -3.69 -24.79 -43.52
C PHE A 425 -2.95 -24.47 -42.18
N GLU A 426 -3.51 -24.34 -40.97
CA GLU A 426 -4.86 -24.26 -40.37
C GLU A 426 -4.74 -23.31 -39.13
N SER A 427 -5.82 -22.64 -38.71
CA SER A 427 -5.96 -22.15 -37.33
C SER A 427 -7.42 -22.29 -36.90
N ARG A 428 -7.66 -22.81 -35.69
CA ARG A 428 -9.01 -23.14 -35.21
C ARG A 428 -9.66 -21.97 -34.47
N ASP A 429 -10.87 -21.63 -34.91
CA ASP A 429 -11.66 -20.54 -34.37
C ASP A 429 -12.46 -20.88 -33.10
N ARG A 430 -12.80 -19.81 -32.37
CA ARG A 430 -13.79 -19.81 -31.28
C ARG A 430 -15.21 -19.56 -31.85
N PRO A 431 -16.27 -20.19 -31.31
CA PRO A 431 -17.64 -19.81 -31.66
C PRO A 431 -18.07 -18.47 -31.04
N SER A 432 -18.82 -17.69 -31.81
CA SER A 432 -19.44 -16.43 -31.40
C SER A 432 -20.73 -16.64 -30.59
N PHE A 433 -21.08 -15.66 -29.75
CA PHE A 433 -22.32 -15.65 -28.96
C PHE A 433 -23.46 -15.01 -29.78
N GLY A 434 -24.39 -15.82 -30.29
CA GLY A 434 -25.45 -15.27 -31.12
C GLY A 434 -26.45 -16.26 -31.72
N ASP A 435 -26.94 -17.23 -30.96
CA ASP A 435 -28.25 -17.84 -31.24
C ASP A 435 -28.79 -18.63 -30.02
N LYS A 436 -30.07 -18.45 -29.70
CA LYS A 436 -30.78 -19.21 -28.66
C LYS A 436 -32.14 -19.67 -29.18
N PRO A 437 -32.37 -20.97 -29.38
CA PRO A 437 -33.72 -21.50 -29.56
C PRO A 437 -34.53 -21.36 -28.26
N LYS A 438 -35.82 -21.08 -28.40
CA LYS A 438 -36.78 -21.16 -27.29
C LYS A 438 -36.86 -22.61 -26.79
N ARG A 439 -36.96 -22.82 -25.47
CA ARG A 439 -37.33 -24.12 -24.88
C ARG A 439 -38.75 -24.06 -24.35
N ASP A 440 -39.53 -25.07 -24.68
CA ASP A 440 -40.90 -25.22 -24.21
C ASP A 440 -40.97 -25.51 -22.70
N ARG A 441 -42.11 -25.11 -22.11
CA ARG A 441 -42.42 -25.30 -20.69
C ARG A 441 -43.38 -26.49 -20.53
N SER A 442 -42.87 -27.72 -20.60
CA SER A 442 -43.69 -28.92 -20.39
C SER A 442 -43.08 -30.02 -19.50
N ASP A 443 -41.78 -29.99 -19.21
CA ASP A 443 -41.12 -31.05 -18.42
C ASP A 443 -40.55 -30.54 -17.09
N ARG A 444 -41.40 -30.55 -16.06
CA ARG A 444 -41.00 -30.39 -14.66
C ARG A 444 -41.77 -31.40 -13.81
N PRO A 445 -41.11 -32.41 -13.20
CA PRO A 445 -41.79 -33.38 -12.34
C PRO A 445 -42.47 -32.71 -11.14
N SER A 446 -43.66 -33.19 -10.79
CA SER A 446 -44.43 -32.71 -9.64
C SER A 446 -43.80 -33.18 -8.32
N PHE A 447 -44.15 -32.49 -7.23
CA PHE A 447 -43.78 -32.87 -5.86
C PHE A 447 -44.61 -34.11 -5.41
N GLY A 448 -44.21 -35.29 -5.88
CA GLY A 448 -44.85 -36.57 -5.53
C GLY A 448 -43.92 -37.77 -5.73
N ASP A 449 -43.25 -37.84 -6.88
CA ASP A 449 -42.48 -39.04 -7.26
C ASP A 449 -41.01 -38.98 -6.82
N ARG A 450 -40.75 -39.41 -5.59
CA ARG A 450 -39.43 -39.90 -5.17
C ARG A 450 -39.55 -41.36 -4.70
N PRO A 451 -38.72 -42.28 -5.22
CA PRO A 451 -38.72 -43.66 -4.74
C PRO A 451 -38.47 -43.74 -3.22
N GLN A 452 -39.31 -44.51 -2.53
CA GLN A 452 -39.06 -44.89 -1.14
C GLN A 452 -37.75 -45.68 -1.07
N ARG A 453 -36.88 -45.31 -0.13
CA ARG A 453 -35.76 -46.17 0.30
C ARG A 453 -36.20 -46.90 1.56
N ASP A 454 -36.01 -48.21 1.57
CA ASP A 454 -36.37 -49.06 2.70
C ASP A 454 -35.72 -48.61 4.00
N ARG A 455 -36.52 -48.64 5.08
CA ARG A 455 -36.06 -48.41 6.45
C ARG A 455 -35.76 -49.75 7.12
N GLY A 456 -34.65 -50.37 6.74
CA GLY A 456 -33.94 -51.37 7.54
C GLY A 456 -32.68 -50.73 8.15
N ASP A 457 -32.32 -51.14 9.37
CA ASP A 457 -31.05 -50.85 10.03
C ASP A 457 -30.67 -49.37 10.27
N ARG A 458 -31.37 -48.76 11.24
CA ARG A 458 -30.75 -47.78 12.15
C ARG A 458 -31.02 -48.16 13.60
N PRO A 459 -29.99 -48.41 14.43
CA PRO A 459 -30.16 -48.62 15.87
C PRO A 459 -30.81 -47.41 16.54
N ALA A 460 -31.65 -47.68 17.55
CA ALA A 460 -32.32 -46.65 18.33
C ALA A 460 -31.35 -45.88 19.26
N PHE A 461 -31.77 -44.69 19.69
CA PHE A 461 -30.96 -43.79 20.52
C PHE A 461 -30.96 -44.26 21.98
N GLY A 462 -30.18 -45.31 22.27
CA GLY A 462 -30.03 -45.90 23.61
C GLY A 462 -28.85 -46.88 23.69
N ASP A 463 -28.68 -47.71 22.65
CA ASP A 463 -27.64 -48.75 22.62
C ASP A 463 -26.31 -48.25 22.05
N ARG A 464 -25.54 -47.54 22.87
CA ARG A 464 -24.08 -47.40 22.67
C ARG A 464 -23.34 -47.95 23.90
N PRO A 465 -22.42 -48.91 23.74
CA PRO A 465 -21.63 -49.39 24.87
C PRO A 465 -20.78 -48.25 25.43
N GLN A 466 -20.74 -48.15 26.77
CA GLN A 466 -19.77 -47.30 27.46
C GLN A 466 -18.36 -47.74 27.03
N ARG A 467 -17.55 -46.79 26.57
CA ARG A 467 -16.10 -46.99 26.43
C ARG A 467 -15.41 -46.36 27.63
N ASP A 468 -14.58 -47.16 28.28
CA ASP A 468 -13.87 -46.77 29.49
C ASP A 468 -13.02 -45.52 29.34
N ARG A 469 -12.95 -44.76 30.43
CA ARG A 469 -11.93 -43.72 30.62
C ARG A 469 -10.65 -44.36 31.11
N GLY A 470 -9.85 -44.88 30.18
CA GLY A 470 -8.48 -45.33 30.39
C GLY A 470 -7.58 -44.86 29.26
N ASP A 471 -6.31 -44.57 29.58
CA ASP A 471 -5.21 -44.35 28.64
C ASP A 471 -5.36 -43.21 27.62
N ARG A 472 -5.30 -41.97 28.14
CA ARG A 472 -4.59 -40.88 27.45
C ARG A 472 -3.17 -40.78 28.03
N PRO A 473 -2.10 -40.91 27.21
CA PRO A 473 -0.75 -40.59 27.66
C PRO A 473 -0.63 -39.13 28.11
N ALA A 474 0.15 -38.89 29.16
CA ALA A 474 0.45 -37.56 29.66
C ALA A 474 1.38 -36.78 28.70
N PHE A 475 1.38 -35.46 28.84
CA PHE A 475 2.18 -34.55 28.01
C PHE A 475 3.66 -34.63 28.43
N GLY A 476 4.48 -35.40 27.70
CA GLY A 476 5.90 -35.58 28.03
C GLY A 476 6.71 -36.27 26.93
N ASP A 477 6.21 -37.40 26.39
CA ASP A 477 6.99 -38.19 25.43
C ASP A 477 6.68 -37.85 23.96
N ARG A 478 7.66 -37.21 23.30
CA ARG A 478 7.87 -37.28 21.85
C ARG A 478 9.35 -37.53 21.57
N PRO A 479 9.71 -38.52 20.73
CA PRO A 479 11.09 -38.67 20.30
C PRO A 479 11.52 -37.52 19.38
N GLN A 480 12.77 -37.10 19.50
CA GLN A 480 13.38 -36.08 18.63
C GLN A 480 13.46 -36.55 17.17
N ARG A 481 13.04 -35.69 16.24
CA ARG A 481 13.49 -35.61 14.84
C ARG A 481 13.35 -34.17 14.35
#